data_AF-A0A1Y6JXH4-F1
#
_entry.id   AF-A0A1Y6JXH4-F1
#
_cell.length_a   1.000
_cell.length_b   1.000
_cell.length_c   1.000
_cell.angle_alpha   90.00
_cell.angle_beta   90.00
_cell.angle_gamma   90.00
#
_symmetry.space_group_name_H-M   'P 1'
#
loop_
_entity.id
_entity.type
_entity.pdbx_description
1 polymer ?
#
loop_
_entity_poly.entity_id
_entity_poly.type
_entity_poly.pdbx_seq_one_letter_code
_entity_poly.pdbx_strand_id
1 'polypeptide(L)'
;MNLTTYQRRVSVGATRAYLQRLRQTATQVDLTRLMALSVELVFENVETVTIEAAAVTDFWLLPGETVPATDLVGFELQVAADPANFHAQTFATGKARLSDGRDRVLAFQDVMQLIVHTATTDRHYSVTWNPLSAVDQENLNQHVALTSETLTLWAWPVPITHWTDILPAATDSLNFAVMVGELTTQLGDTYDETQVRTILTTALTELRSFSDLAQPTTQQHIVVRYQPRHADRPWTEQRYDDADGQDHADLYLWSYPELLGMDLTLPADHFWEGVAWLLWEITFSGAEALERQQTIERFQDDLVQGDQAEQDFRAQTTKMKRFWDAYVSQHVTAPDLAATVAHFWPLTTGTPVSGPVVSQRQDPQLLAEFMARFGAAYRKFDGDGQDAPERKA
;
A
#
# COMPACT_ATOMS: atom_id res chain seq x y z
N MET A 1 20.21 13.68 -33.65
CA MET A 1 19.50 12.82 -32.68
C MET A 1 19.25 13.67 -31.45
N ASN A 2 17.98 13.95 -31.14
CA ASN A 2 17.63 14.60 -29.89
C ASN A 2 17.94 13.62 -28.76
N LEU A 3 18.94 13.93 -27.94
CA LEU A 3 19.03 13.39 -26.59
C LEU A 3 17.82 13.96 -25.84
N THR A 4 16.72 13.23 -25.82
CA THR A 4 15.71 13.39 -24.77
C THR A 4 16.40 13.06 -23.47
N THR A 5 17.02 14.07 -22.86
CA THR A 5 17.37 14.05 -21.45
C THR A 5 16.04 13.96 -20.72
N TYR A 6 15.74 12.79 -20.15
CA TYR A 6 14.50 12.53 -19.41
C TYR A 6 14.54 13.18 -18.02
N GLN A 7 15.32 14.26 -17.85
CA GLN A 7 15.27 15.06 -16.65
C GLN A 7 13.86 15.60 -16.44
N ARG A 8 13.14 15.00 -15.50
CA ARG A 8 12.04 15.68 -14.83
C ARG A 8 12.70 16.82 -14.03
N ARG A 9 12.83 17.99 -14.66
CA ARG A 9 13.14 19.24 -13.94
C ARG A 9 11.98 19.50 -12.99
N VAL A 10 12.11 19.01 -11.76
CA VAL A 10 11.19 19.28 -10.67
C VAL A 10 11.27 20.79 -10.37
N SER A 11 10.11 21.43 -10.16
CA SER A 11 10.11 22.85 -9.82
C SER A 11 10.89 23.08 -8.51
N VAL A 12 11.54 24.23 -8.37
CA VAL A 12 12.29 24.60 -7.15
C VAL A 12 11.43 24.47 -5.88
N GLY A 13 10.12 24.71 -5.98
CA GLY A 13 9.17 24.54 -4.87
C GLY A 13 8.97 23.06 -4.48
N ALA A 14 8.82 22.18 -5.46
CA ALA A 14 8.68 20.74 -5.22
C ALA A 14 9.98 20.12 -4.70
N THR A 15 11.15 20.56 -5.20
CA THR A 15 12.47 20.21 -4.62
C THR A 15 12.53 20.58 -3.14
N ARG A 16 12.13 21.78 -2.76
CA ARG A 16 12.17 22.22 -1.34
C ARG A 16 11.28 21.38 -0.44
N ALA A 17 10.05 21.09 -0.86
CA ALA A 17 9.12 20.26 -0.08
C ALA A 17 9.60 18.82 0.08
N TYR A 18 10.35 18.32 -0.91
CA TYR A 18 10.94 16.99 -0.88
C TYR A 18 12.15 16.93 0.07
N LEU A 19 13.10 17.86 -0.09
CA LEU A 19 14.28 17.94 0.79
C LEU A 19 13.86 18.14 2.25
N GLN A 20 12.80 18.89 2.51
CA GLN A 20 12.26 19.04 3.86
C GLN A 20 11.77 17.70 4.45
N ARG A 21 11.11 16.85 3.66
CA ARG A 21 10.66 15.52 4.09
C ARG A 21 11.83 14.57 4.31
N LEU A 22 12.80 14.56 3.39
CA LEU A 22 14.03 13.79 3.54
C LEU A 22 14.73 14.13 4.86
N ARG A 23 14.96 15.42 5.14
CA ARG A 23 15.66 15.88 6.35
C ARG A 23 14.93 15.60 7.66
N GLN A 24 13.63 15.29 7.64
CA GLN A 24 12.88 14.92 8.85
C GLN A 24 13.22 13.50 9.35
N THR A 25 13.75 12.65 8.48
CA THR A 25 13.98 11.22 8.74
C THR A 25 15.43 10.81 8.50
N ALA A 26 16.13 11.49 7.58
CA ALA A 26 17.53 11.28 7.28
C ALA A 26 18.44 11.77 8.42
N THR A 27 19.65 11.20 8.47
CA THR A 27 20.70 11.63 9.39
C THR A 27 21.69 12.51 8.65
N GLN A 28 22.00 13.67 9.23
CA GLN A 28 23.06 14.54 8.71
C GLN A 28 24.44 13.92 8.95
N VAL A 29 25.28 13.95 7.92
CA VAL A 29 26.65 13.43 7.96
C VAL A 29 27.61 14.57 8.25
N ASP A 30 28.32 14.47 9.37
CA ASP A 30 29.42 15.39 9.70
C ASP A 30 30.72 14.87 9.08
N LEU A 31 31.04 15.35 7.88
CA LEU A 31 32.26 14.99 7.14
C LEU A 31 33.55 15.33 7.90
N THR A 32 33.53 16.36 8.76
CA THR A 32 34.70 16.73 9.57
C THR A 32 34.96 15.68 10.65
N ARG A 33 33.91 15.21 11.34
CA ARG A 33 34.03 14.11 12.32
C ARG A 33 34.47 12.80 11.67
N LEU A 34 34.09 12.57 10.42
CA LEU A 34 34.52 11.40 9.67
C LEU A 34 35.96 11.50 9.16
N MET A 35 36.63 12.64 9.32
CA MET A 35 37.93 12.93 8.68
C MET A 35 37.89 12.62 7.19
N ALA A 36 36.77 12.97 6.54
CA ALA A 36 36.56 12.71 5.12
C ALA A 36 37.51 13.58 4.29
N LEU A 37 38.10 12.96 3.27
CA LEU A 37 38.95 13.61 2.28
C LEU A 37 38.12 14.00 1.04
N SER A 38 37.23 13.10 0.62
CA SER A 38 36.36 13.28 -0.53
C SER A 38 35.09 12.45 -0.44
N VAL A 39 34.11 12.83 -1.25
CA VAL A 39 32.92 12.03 -1.59
C VAL A 39 33.01 11.67 -3.06
N GLU A 40 32.90 10.39 -3.38
CA GLU A 40 32.89 9.88 -4.75
C GLU A 40 31.49 9.38 -5.12
N LEU A 41 31.01 9.82 -6.27
CA LEU A 41 29.79 9.34 -6.92
C LEU A 41 30.19 8.31 -7.97
N VAL A 42 29.66 7.09 -7.86
CA VAL A 42 29.84 6.05 -8.87
C VAL A 42 28.55 5.93 -9.66
N PHE A 43 28.66 6.02 -10.99
CA PHE A 43 27.53 5.94 -11.91
C PHE A 43 27.38 4.53 -12.49
N GLU A 44 26.21 4.25 -13.07
CA GLU A 44 25.88 2.95 -13.67
C GLU A 44 26.92 2.49 -14.71
N ASN A 45 27.39 3.43 -15.52
CA ASN A 45 28.42 3.19 -16.54
C ASN A 45 29.85 3.11 -15.98
N VAL A 46 30.00 2.95 -14.66
CA VAL A 46 31.25 2.91 -13.89
C VAL A 46 32.13 4.17 -13.99
N GLU A 47 31.62 5.25 -14.57
CA GLU A 47 32.25 6.56 -14.43
C GLU A 47 32.13 7.01 -12.97
N THR A 48 33.11 7.79 -12.52
CA THR A 48 33.09 8.32 -11.16
C THR A 48 33.31 9.82 -11.16
N VAL A 49 32.70 10.50 -10.19
CA VAL A 49 32.93 11.93 -9.95
C VAL A 49 33.34 12.09 -8.49
N THR A 50 34.59 12.49 -8.28
CA THR A 50 35.12 12.78 -6.95
C THR A 50 34.93 14.26 -6.62
N ILE A 51 34.42 14.53 -5.41
CA ILE A 51 34.17 15.85 -4.86
C ILE A 51 34.98 15.98 -3.57
N GLU A 52 35.80 17.01 -3.45
CA GLU A 52 36.56 17.25 -2.21
C GLU A 52 35.62 17.54 -1.03
N ALA A 53 35.95 17.00 0.16
CA ALA A 53 35.10 17.18 1.34
C ALA A 53 34.89 18.66 1.70
N ALA A 54 35.84 19.53 1.40
CA ALA A 54 35.75 20.97 1.63
C ALA A 54 34.70 21.68 0.74
N ALA A 55 34.37 21.09 -0.42
CA ALA A 55 33.36 21.61 -1.32
C ALA A 55 31.93 21.18 -0.94
N VAL A 56 31.79 20.15 -0.09
CA VAL A 56 30.49 19.66 0.37
C VAL A 56 29.96 20.57 1.48
N THR A 57 28.85 21.23 1.21
CA THR A 57 28.21 22.20 2.11
C THR A 57 27.14 21.59 3.01
N ASP A 58 26.49 20.51 2.56
CA ASP A 58 25.51 19.77 3.34
C ASP A 58 25.43 18.33 2.83
N PHE A 59 25.23 17.36 3.73
CA PHE A 59 25.16 15.95 3.36
C PHE A 59 24.25 15.17 4.32
N TRP A 60 23.25 14.50 3.78
CA TRP A 60 22.24 13.73 4.52
C TRP A 60 22.09 12.35 3.92
N LEU A 61 21.97 11.35 4.78
CA LEU A 61 21.77 9.94 4.39
C LEU A 61 20.52 9.40 5.07
N LEU A 62 19.65 8.77 4.29
CA LEU A 62 18.56 7.92 4.77
C LEU A 62 18.91 6.45 4.44
N PRO A 63 19.42 5.69 5.41
CA PRO A 63 19.64 4.26 5.22
C PRO A 63 18.31 3.51 5.13
N GLY A 64 18.30 2.39 4.40
CA GLY A 64 17.17 1.47 4.38
C GLY A 64 16.90 0.87 5.75
N GLU A 65 15.66 0.42 5.97
CA GLU A 65 15.26 -0.25 7.21
C GLU A 65 15.84 -1.68 7.33
N THR A 66 16.38 -2.23 6.25
CA THR A 66 16.97 -3.56 6.16
C THR A 66 18.47 -3.56 6.52
N VAL A 67 18.95 -4.70 7.04
CA VAL A 67 20.37 -4.91 7.41
C VAL A 67 21.06 -5.64 6.25
N PRO A 68 22.24 -5.19 5.78
CA PRO A 68 23.09 -4.14 6.36
C PRO A 68 22.60 -2.71 6.06
N ALA A 69 22.69 -1.83 7.05
CA ALA A 69 22.32 -0.41 7.00
C ALA A 69 23.24 0.46 6.09
N THR A 70 23.83 -0.15 5.06
CA THR A 70 24.70 0.48 4.07
C THR A 70 23.95 0.91 2.83
N ASP A 71 22.79 0.31 2.54
CA ASP A 71 21.98 0.70 1.40
C ASP A 71 21.18 1.96 1.75
N LEU A 72 21.24 2.94 0.86
CA LEU A 72 20.55 4.22 0.97
C LEU A 72 19.28 4.17 0.16
N VAL A 73 18.17 4.22 0.89
CA VAL A 73 16.87 4.49 0.28
C VAL A 73 16.80 5.97 -0.12
N GLY A 74 17.52 6.87 0.56
CA GLY A 74 17.65 8.26 0.12
C GLY A 74 18.92 8.97 0.58
N PHE A 75 19.24 10.08 -0.09
CA PHE A 75 20.33 10.98 0.28
C PHE A 75 20.09 12.40 -0.26
N GLU A 76 20.79 13.35 0.34
CA GLU A 76 21.00 14.70 -0.22
C GLU A 76 22.47 15.04 -0.10
N LEU A 77 23.09 15.43 -1.21
CA LEU A 77 24.44 15.94 -1.30
C LEU A 77 24.41 17.35 -1.89
N GLN A 78 24.79 18.34 -1.08
CA GLN A 78 24.89 19.74 -1.51
C GLN A 78 26.36 20.15 -1.60
N VAL A 79 26.77 20.59 -2.78
CA VAL A 79 28.16 20.95 -3.11
C VAL A 79 28.20 22.40 -3.60
N ALA A 80 29.27 23.13 -3.29
CA ALA A 80 29.53 24.42 -3.92
C ALA A 80 29.57 24.28 -5.46
N ALA A 81 28.83 25.13 -6.17
CA ALA A 81 28.56 24.98 -7.61
C ALA A 81 29.76 25.21 -8.54
N ASP A 82 30.92 25.59 -8.00
CA ASP A 82 32.14 25.78 -8.77
C ASP A 82 32.53 24.46 -9.47
N PRO A 83 32.64 24.43 -10.81
CA PRO A 83 33.00 23.22 -11.53
C PRO A 83 34.37 22.66 -11.13
N ALA A 84 35.28 23.48 -10.58
CA ALA A 84 36.57 23.02 -10.07
C ALA A 84 36.44 21.99 -8.92
N ASN A 85 35.27 21.90 -8.27
CA ASN A 85 35.02 20.95 -7.19
C ASN A 85 34.67 19.53 -7.66
N PHE A 86 34.55 19.29 -8.97
CA PHE A 86 34.06 18.03 -9.53
C PHE A 86 35.09 17.40 -10.46
N HIS A 87 35.63 16.25 -10.06
CA HIS A 87 36.67 15.55 -10.81
C HIS A 87 36.13 14.25 -11.38
N ALA A 88 35.80 14.23 -12.68
CA ALA A 88 35.34 13.03 -13.36
C ALA A 88 36.49 12.09 -13.74
N GLN A 89 36.28 10.79 -13.60
CA GLN A 89 37.17 9.72 -14.05
C GLN A 89 36.39 8.65 -14.83
N THR A 90 36.98 8.11 -15.89
CA THR A 90 36.39 7.05 -16.73
C THR A 90 37.32 5.83 -16.72
N PHE A 91 36.82 4.63 -16.41
CA PHE A 91 37.65 3.43 -16.24
C PHE A 91 38.26 2.85 -17.54
N ALA A 92 37.65 3.06 -18.72
CA ALA A 92 38.20 2.52 -19.96
C ALA A 92 37.60 3.18 -21.21
N THR A 93 38.44 3.85 -22.01
CA THR A 93 38.53 3.78 -23.49
C THR A 93 39.24 5.02 -24.04
N GLY A 94 40.16 4.83 -24.99
CA GLY A 94 41.04 5.86 -25.57
C GLY A 94 40.37 6.96 -26.41
N LYS A 95 39.15 7.40 -26.07
CA LYS A 95 38.56 8.67 -26.50
C LYS A 95 37.85 9.30 -25.30
N ALA A 96 38.48 10.31 -24.72
CA ALA A 96 37.91 11.09 -23.63
C ALA A 96 36.57 11.70 -24.06
N ARG A 97 35.48 11.31 -23.39
CA ARG A 97 34.42 12.29 -23.16
C ARG A 97 34.95 13.21 -22.07
N LEU A 98 35.48 14.35 -22.48
CA LEU A 98 35.78 15.48 -21.59
C LEU A 98 34.45 16.10 -21.14
N SER A 99 33.63 15.38 -20.38
CA SER A 99 32.57 16.02 -19.60
C SER A 99 33.19 16.44 -18.27
N ASP A 100 33.12 17.73 -17.97
CA ASP A 100 33.36 18.27 -16.63
C ASP A 100 32.53 17.45 -15.62
N GLY A 101 33.08 17.13 -14.45
CA GLY A 101 32.39 16.32 -13.45
C GLY A 101 31.07 16.95 -13.01
N ARG A 102 30.98 18.29 -13.00
CA ARG A 102 29.73 18.98 -12.72
C ARG A 102 28.71 18.76 -13.83
N ASP A 103 29.13 18.85 -15.09
CA ASP A 103 28.27 18.63 -16.24
C ASP A 103 27.79 17.17 -16.30
N ARG A 104 28.61 16.22 -15.87
CA ARG A 104 28.23 14.79 -15.74
C ARG A 104 27.09 14.60 -14.73
N VAL A 105 27.21 15.19 -13.54
CA VAL A 105 26.17 15.16 -12.50
C VAL A 105 24.89 15.87 -12.97
N LEU A 106 25.03 16.93 -13.75
CA LEU A 106 23.88 17.67 -14.31
C LEU A 106 23.24 16.98 -15.51
N ALA A 107 23.94 16.09 -16.21
CA ALA A 107 23.46 15.49 -17.45
C ALA A 107 22.72 14.16 -17.24
N PHE A 108 23.04 13.40 -16.18
CA PHE A 108 22.43 12.09 -15.94
C PHE A 108 22.19 11.84 -14.45
N GLN A 109 21.13 11.10 -14.17
CA GLN A 109 20.63 10.77 -12.83
C GLN A 109 20.81 9.28 -12.56
N ASP A 110 22.03 8.79 -12.69
CA ASP A 110 22.36 7.36 -12.70
C ASP A 110 23.40 6.96 -11.64
N VAL A 111 23.41 7.64 -10.49
CA VAL A 111 24.32 7.32 -9.39
C VAL A 111 23.92 6.00 -8.74
N MET A 112 24.81 5.02 -8.74
CA MET A 112 24.59 3.71 -8.13
C MET A 112 25.16 3.61 -6.72
N GLN A 113 26.18 4.42 -6.41
CA GLN A 113 26.88 4.36 -5.13
C GLN A 113 27.49 5.71 -4.75
N LEU A 114 27.45 5.99 -3.45
CA LEU A 114 28.19 7.06 -2.78
C LEU A 114 29.33 6.42 -1.98
N ILE A 115 30.55 6.91 -2.15
CA ILE A 115 31.70 6.48 -1.35
C ILE A 115 32.24 7.69 -0.59
N VAL A 116 32.33 7.56 0.73
CA VAL A 116 32.99 8.58 1.57
C VAL A 116 34.39 8.08 1.89
N HIS A 117 35.40 8.72 1.29
CA HIS A 117 36.80 8.42 1.54
C HIS A 117 37.26 9.15 2.79
N THR A 118 37.79 8.40 3.76
CA THR A 118 38.39 8.98 4.96
C THR A 118 39.89 8.69 4.97
N ALA A 119 40.64 9.30 5.89
CA ALA A 119 42.06 9.00 6.05
C ALA A 119 42.39 7.53 6.35
N THR A 120 41.41 6.72 6.79
CA THR A 120 41.64 5.35 7.30
C THR A 120 40.81 4.25 6.65
N THR A 121 39.69 4.61 6.01
CA THR A 121 38.71 3.65 5.48
C THR A 121 37.79 4.33 4.48
N ASP A 122 37.26 3.55 3.55
CA ASP A 122 36.17 3.97 2.68
C ASP A 122 34.86 3.49 3.27
N ARG A 123 33.81 4.33 3.17
CA ARG A 123 32.44 3.94 3.51
C ARG A 123 31.62 3.93 2.24
N HIS A 124 31.14 2.76 1.88
CA HIS A 124 30.35 2.53 0.67
C HIS A 124 28.87 2.54 1.01
N TYR A 125 28.12 3.29 0.22
CA TYR A 125 26.68 3.39 0.34
C TYR A 125 26.02 3.15 -1.02
N SER A 126 25.35 2.02 -1.17
CA SER A 126 24.60 1.71 -2.40
C SER A 126 23.36 2.60 -2.47
N VAL A 127 23.03 3.13 -3.65
CA VAL A 127 21.81 3.93 -3.83
C VAL A 127 20.73 3.03 -4.41
N THR A 128 19.59 2.91 -3.74
CA THR A 128 18.46 2.11 -4.23
C THR A 128 17.92 2.71 -5.53
N TRP A 129 17.82 1.89 -6.57
CA TRP A 129 17.25 2.28 -7.85
C TRP A 129 15.74 2.37 -7.76
N ASN A 130 15.09 3.38 -8.38
CA ASN A 130 13.64 3.32 -8.52
C ASN A 130 13.30 2.11 -9.41
N PRO A 131 12.49 1.15 -8.94
CA PRO A 131 12.15 -0.06 -9.70
C PRO A 131 11.38 0.23 -10.99
N LEU A 132 10.81 1.43 -11.13
CA LEU A 132 10.13 1.91 -12.34
C LEU A 132 11.08 2.54 -13.37
N SER A 133 12.34 2.76 -13.01
CA SER A 133 13.32 3.25 -13.98
C SER A 133 13.59 2.13 -14.98
N ALA A 134 13.62 2.47 -16.27
CA ALA A 134 14.06 1.52 -17.28
C ALA A 134 15.54 1.17 -17.08
N VAL A 135 15.93 -0.05 -17.47
CA VAL A 135 17.28 -0.60 -17.23
C VAL A 135 18.37 0.12 -18.03
N ASP A 136 18.01 0.95 -19.01
CA ASP A 136 18.93 1.76 -19.81
C ASP A 136 18.71 3.28 -19.61
N GLN A 137 18.01 3.68 -18.55
CA GLN A 137 17.63 5.06 -18.30
C GLN A 137 18.04 5.57 -16.91
N GLU A 138 17.92 6.89 -16.76
CA GLU A 138 18.09 7.62 -15.51
C GLU A 138 17.19 7.08 -14.38
N ASN A 139 17.73 7.04 -13.15
CA ASN A 139 16.99 6.69 -11.95
C ASN A 139 15.93 7.76 -11.66
N LEU A 140 14.66 7.36 -11.71
CA LEU A 140 13.53 8.27 -11.52
C LEU A 140 13.46 8.94 -10.15
N ASN A 141 14.13 8.37 -9.14
CA ASN A 141 14.21 8.95 -7.79
C ASN A 141 15.34 9.97 -7.63
N GLN A 142 16.24 10.06 -8.60
CA GLN A 142 17.39 10.95 -8.54
C GLN A 142 17.09 12.26 -9.23
N HIS A 143 17.52 13.35 -8.60
CA HIS A 143 17.29 14.68 -9.12
C HIS A 143 18.45 15.59 -8.78
N VAL A 144 18.62 16.62 -9.61
CA VAL A 144 19.65 17.62 -9.44
C VAL A 144 19.05 19.02 -9.59
N ALA A 145 19.50 19.94 -8.73
CA ALA A 145 19.20 21.36 -8.80
C ALA A 145 20.49 22.15 -8.76
N LEU A 146 20.58 23.16 -9.61
CA LEU A 146 21.70 24.09 -9.66
C LEU A 146 21.21 25.49 -9.33
N THR A 147 21.88 26.14 -8.38
CA THR A 147 21.80 27.58 -8.13
C THR A 147 23.13 28.24 -8.50
N SER A 148 23.25 29.55 -8.33
CA SER A 148 24.53 30.24 -8.50
C SER A 148 25.60 29.82 -7.50
N GLU A 149 25.19 29.26 -6.35
CA GLU A 149 26.09 28.97 -5.22
C GLU A 149 26.27 27.47 -5.00
N THR A 150 25.23 26.67 -5.24
CA THR A 150 25.25 25.23 -4.93
C THR A 150 24.65 24.37 -6.03
N LEU A 151 25.21 23.16 -6.15
CA LEU A 151 24.60 22.02 -6.81
C LEU A 151 24.07 21.09 -5.71
N THR A 152 22.79 20.76 -5.75
CA THR A 152 22.17 19.77 -4.87
C THR A 152 21.80 18.55 -5.69
N LEU A 153 22.36 17.41 -5.35
CA LEU A 153 21.97 16.09 -5.84
C LEU A 153 21.20 15.39 -4.73
N TRP A 154 20.08 14.75 -5.05
CA TRP A 154 19.35 13.96 -4.07
C TRP A 154 18.70 12.74 -4.71
N ALA A 155 18.51 11.72 -3.89
CA ALA A 155 17.67 10.57 -4.20
C ALA A 155 16.76 10.28 -3.02
N TRP A 156 15.54 9.83 -3.27
CA TRP A 156 14.70 9.27 -2.21
C TRP A 156 13.55 8.47 -2.81
N PRO A 157 13.16 7.36 -2.19
CA PRO A 157 12.19 6.46 -2.78
C PRO A 157 10.86 7.19 -2.74
N VAL A 158 10.13 7.21 -3.85
CA VAL A 158 8.69 7.46 -3.68
C VAL A 158 8.14 6.18 -3.03
N PRO A 159 7.76 6.20 -1.73
CA PRO A 159 7.24 4.99 -1.09
C PRO A 159 5.89 4.57 -1.68
N ILE A 160 5.27 5.50 -2.41
CA ILE A 160 3.99 5.39 -3.06
C ILE A 160 4.21 5.41 -4.56
N THR A 161 3.81 4.34 -5.24
CA THR A 161 3.82 4.24 -6.69
C THR A 161 2.40 4.26 -7.23
N HIS A 162 2.22 4.80 -8.43
CA HIS A 162 0.91 4.86 -9.07
C HIS A 162 0.82 3.80 -10.16
N TRP A 163 -0.37 3.21 -10.34
CA TRP A 163 -0.64 2.27 -11.42
C TRP A 163 -0.33 2.84 -12.81
N THR A 164 -0.50 4.16 -12.99
CA THR A 164 -0.18 4.86 -14.24
C THR A 164 1.28 4.77 -14.62
N ASP A 165 2.19 4.65 -13.64
CA ASP A 165 3.62 4.47 -13.88
C ASP A 165 4.01 2.98 -13.92
N ILE A 166 3.36 2.14 -13.11
CA ILE A 166 3.64 0.69 -13.04
C ILE A 166 3.22 -0.03 -14.30
N LEU A 167 1.99 0.18 -14.77
CA LEU A 167 1.45 -0.60 -15.89
C LEU A 167 2.30 -0.48 -17.16
N PRO A 168 2.80 0.70 -17.56
CA PRO A 168 3.75 0.81 -18.67
C PRO A 168 5.09 0.11 -18.39
N ALA A 169 5.67 0.32 -17.20
CA ALA A 169 6.97 -0.24 -16.81
C ALA A 169 6.95 -1.78 -16.69
N ALA A 170 5.79 -2.36 -16.37
CA ALA A 170 5.58 -3.80 -16.25
C ALA A 170 5.78 -4.56 -17.58
N THR A 171 5.72 -3.87 -18.73
CA THR A 171 5.99 -4.48 -20.04
C THR A 171 7.43 -4.42 -20.51
N ASP A 172 8.32 -3.80 -19.73
CA ASP A 172 9.75 -3.94 -19.97
C ASP A 172 10.16 -5.43 -19.84
N SER A 173 11.05 -5.88 -20.71
CA SER A 173 11.35 -7.32 -20.81
C SER A 173 12.02 -7.89 -19.56
N LEU A 174 12.80 -7.08 -18.82
CA LEU A 174 13.47 -7.49 -17.60
C LEU A 174 12.49 -7.50 -16.42
N ASN A 175 11.70 -6.45 -16.27
CA ASN A 175 10.65 -6.38 -15.25
C ASN A 175 9.64 -7.53 -15.43
N PHE A 176 9.20 -7.77 -16.67
CA PHE A 176 8.28 -8.85 -16.99
C PHE A 176 8.88 -10.23 -16.70
N ALA A 177 10.19 -10.44 -16.96
CA ALA A 177 10.86 -11.68 -16.64
C ALA A 177 10.92 -11.95 -15.13
N VAL A 178 11.14 -10.92 -14.30
CA VAL A 178 11.09 -11.03 -12.84
C VAL A 178 9.70 -11.44 -12.38
N MET A 179 8.66 -10.77 -12.87
CA MET A 179 7.27 -11.11 -12.54
C MET A 179 6.90 -12.56 -12.89
N VAL A 180 7.33 -13.02 -14.07
CA VAL A 180 7.13 -14.41 -14.52
C VAL A 180 7.88 -15.39 -13.60
N GLY A 181 9.13 -15.07 -13.25
CA GLY A 181 9.95 -15.90 -12.38
C GLY A 181 9.32 -16.08 -11.00
N GLU A 182 8.79 -15.00 -10.42
CA GLU A 182 8.10 -15.05 -9.13
C GLU A 182 6.87 -15.96 -9.19
N LEU A 183 5.93 -15.69 -10.11
CA LEU A 183 4.71 -16.50 -10.18
C LEU A 183 4.98 -17.95 -10.57
N THR A 184 5.99 -18.23 -11.40
CA THR A 184 6.39 -19.62 -11.70
C THR A 184 6.95 -20.31 -10.46
N THR A 185 7.65 -19.58 -9.59
CA THR A 185 8.16 -20.12 -8.31
C THR A 185 7.02 -20.41 -7.34
N GLN A 186 6.06 -19.49 -7.21
CA GLN A 186 4.95 -19.64 -6.27
C GLN A 186 3.88 -20.63 -6.74
N LEU A 187 3.67 -20.74 -8.06
CA LEU A 187 2.55 -21.47 -8.65
C LEU A 187 3.01 -22.67 -9.50
N GLY A 188 4.30 -23.01 -9.50
CA GLY A 188 4.92 -23.98 -10.40
C GLY A 188 4.34 -25.40 -10.35
N ASP A 189 3.65 -25.74 -9.26
CA ASP A 189 2.91 -27.01 -9.15
C ASP A 189 1.65 -27.07 -10.03
N THR A 190 1.12 -25.91 -10.42
CA THR A 190 -0.13 -25.78 -11.20
C THR A 190 0.09 -25.18 -12.58
N TYR A 191 1.05 -24.24 -12.72
CA TYR A 191 1.28 -23.51 -13.96
C TYR A 191 2.75 -23.56 -14.38
N ASP A 192 2.99 -23.83 -15.66
CA ASP A 192 4.31 -23.66 -16.26
C ASP A 192 4.60 -22.19 -16.62
N GLU A 193 5.86 -21.90 -16.95
CA GLU A 193 6.30 -20.54 -17.30
C GLU A 193 5.50 -19.95 -18.49
N THR A 194 5.11 -20.77 -19.47
CA THR A 194 4.37 -20.30 -20.65
C THR A 194 2.95 -19.90 -20.28
N GLN A 195 2.32 -20.66 -19.40
CA GLN A 195 1.02 -20.34 -18.83
C GLN A 195 1.09 -19.08 -17.99
N VAL A 196 2.09 -18.94 -17.11
CA VAL A 196 2.31 -17.74 -16.29
C VAL A 196 2.50 -16.50 -17.15
N ARG A 197 3.31 -16.56 -18.21
CA ARG A 197 3.48 -15.47 -19.18
C ARG A 197 2.16 -15.05 -19.81
N THR A 198 1.35 -16.03 -20.19
CA THR A 198 0.02 -15.78 -20.80
C THR A 198 -0.89 -15.08 -19.79
N ILE A 199 -0.94 -15.58 -18.55
CA ILE A 199 -1.75 -15.02 -17.46
C ILE A 199 -1.36 -13.56 -17.19
N LEU A 200 -0.07 -13.27 -16.98
CA LEU A 200 0.41 -11.90 -16.74
C LEU A 200 0.12 -10.98 -17.92
N THR A 201 0.28 -11.46 -19.16
CA THR A 201 -0.02 -10.66 -20.36
C THR A 201 -1.50 -10.29 -20.41
N THR A 202 -2.39 -11.24 -20.12
CA THR A 202 -3.84 -11.02 -20.07
C THR A 202 -4.20 -10.04 -18.97
N ALA A 203 -3.69 -10.24 -17.74
CA ALA A 203 -3.93 -9.37 -16.60
C ALA A 203 -3.50 -7.91 -16.86
N LEU A 204 -2.28 -7.71 -17.37
CA LEU A 204 -1.79 -6.38 -17.72
C LEU A 204 -2.62 -5.72 -18.83
N THR A 205 -3.06 -6.50 -19.82
CA THR A 205 -3.91 -5.99 -20.91
C THR A 205 -5.27 -5.57 -20.38
N GLU A 206 -5.87 -6.39 -19.53
CA GLU A 206 -7.16 -6.12 -18.89
C GLU A 206 -7.08 -4.85 -18.05
N LEU A 207 -6.16 -4.74 -17.10
CA LEU A 207 -6.01 -3.57 -16.23
C LEU A 207 -5.75 -2.28 -17.02
N ARG A 208 -4.92 -2.34 -18.07
CA ARG A 208 -4.71 -1.19 -18.96
C ARG A 208 -6.00 -0.71 -19.61
N SER A 209 -6.92 -1.60 -19.97
CA SER A 209 -8.20 -1.22 -20.57
C SER A 209 -9.10 -0.42 -19.61
N PHE A 210 -8.87 -0.52 -18.29
CA PHE A 210 -9.58 0.24 -17.25
C PHE A 210 -8.80 1.47 -16.75
N SER A 211 -7.56 1.69 -17.21
CA SER A 211 -6.71 2.78 -16.70
C SER A 211 -7.32 4.18 -16.88
N ASP A 212 -7.99 4.43 -18.02
CA ASP A 212 -8.70 5.69 -18.28
C ASP A 212 -9.95 5.89 -17.40
N LEU A 213 -10.43 4.82 -16.76
CA LEU A 213 -11.58 4.83 -15.86
C LEU A 213 -11.18 4.90 -14.38
N ALA A 214 -9.88 4.96 -14.07
CA ALA A 214 -9.38 5.01 -12.70
C ALA A 214 -10.09 6.11 -11.89
N GLN A 215 -10.40 5.82 -10.62
CA GLN A 215 -11.08 6.73 -9.70
C GLN A 215 -10.10 7.17 -8.60
N PRO A 216 -9.31 8.25 -8.81
CA PRO A 216 -8.21 8.58 -7.90
C PRO A 216 -8.72 8.84 -6.48
N THR A 217 -8.07 8.21 -5.51
CA THR A 217 -8.32 8.43 -4.09
C THR A 217 -7.00 8.75 -3.38
N THR A 218 -7.08 9.56 -2.33
CA THR A 218 -5.94 9.91 -1.48
C THR A 218 -6.07 9.34 -0.07
N GLN A 219 -7.19 8.66 0.20
CA GLN A 219 -7.51 8.10 1.52
C GLN A 219 -7.33 6.59 1.58
N GLN A 220 -7.16 5.93 0.43
CA GLN A 220 -7.08 4.49 0.34
C GLN A 220 -5.91 4.07 -0.53
N HIS A 221 -5.16 3.09 -0.03
CA HIS A 221 -3.89 2.66 -0.60
C HIS A 221 -3.86 1.13 -0.61
N ILE A 222 -3.17 0.54 -1.58
CA ILE A 222 -2.88 -0.88 -1.62
C ILE A 222 -1.47 -1.08 -1.04
N VAL A 223 -1.36 -1.87 0.01
CA VAL A 223 -0.09 -2.19 0.65
C VAL A 223 0.22 -3.67 0.41
N VAL A 224 1.35 -3.93 -0.23
CA VAL A 224 1.86 -5.28 -0.50
C VAL A 224 3.11 -5.50 0.35
N ARG A 225 3.16 -6.60 1.09
CA ARG A 225 4.25 -6.91 2.02
C ARG A 225 4.83 -8.29 1.75
N TYR A 226 6.15 -8.38 1.73
CA TYR A 226 6.87 -9.64 1.64
C TYR A 226 7.10 -10.24 3.03
N GLN A 227 6.71 -11.50 3.21
CA GLN A 227 6.74 -12.25 4.47
C GLN A 227 7.36 -13.63 4.24
N PRO A 228 8.70 -13.74 4.09
CA PRO A 228 9.38 -14.99 3.69
C PRO A 228 9.23 -16.15 4.68
N ARG A 229 8.73 -15.87 5.90
CA ARG A 229 8.47 -16.90 6.93
C ARG A 229 7.18 -17.69 6.68
N HIS A 230 6.32 -17.22 5.79
CA HIS A 230 5.09 -17.89 5.38
C HIS A 230 5.32 -18.62 4.05
N ALA A 231 5.91 -19.82 4.13
CA ALA A 231 6.37 -20.56 2.94
C ALA A 231 5.27 -20.81 1.90
N ASP A 232 4.02 -20.99 2.34
CA ASP A 232 2.89 -21.28 1.45
C ASP A 232 2.28 -20.01 0.82
N ARG A 233 2.57 -18.83 1.38
CA ARG A 233 2.06 -17.53 0.91
C ARG A 233 3.00 -16.42 1.40
N PRO A 234 4.12 -16.17 0.72
CA PRO A 234 5.12 -15.22 1.18
C PRO A 234 4.73 -13.76 0.95
N TRP A 235 3.51 -13.50 0.49
CA TRP A 235 3.01 -12.18 0.14
C TRP A 235 1.68 -11.90 0.83
N THR A 236 1.48 -10.64 1.23
CA THR A 236 0.21 -10.17 1.77
C THR A 236 -0.14 -8.85 1.13
N GLU A 237 -1.34 -8.77 0.57
CA GLU A 237 -1.91 -7.61 -0.10
C GLU A 237 -3.17 -7.15 0.66
N GLN A 238 -3.18 -5.88 1.05
CA GLN A 238 -4.26 -5.30 1.85
C GLN A 238 -4.58 -3.90 1.35
N ARG A 239 -5.83 -3.48 1.54
CA ARG A 239 -6.24 -2.09 1.40
C ARG A 239 -6.04 -1.39 2.74
N TYR A 240 -5.24 -0.34 2.77
CA TYR A 240 -5.11 0.54 3.92
C TYR A 240 -6.06 1.74 3.76
N ASP A 241 -6.79 2.09 4.82
CA ASP A 241 -7.70 3.24 4.84
C ASP A 241 -7.22 4.29 5.85
N ASP A 242 -6.92 5.50 5.38
CA ASP A 242 -6.46 6.61 6.22
C ASP A 242 -7.54 7.11 7.19
N ALA A 243 -8.82 6.85 6.92
CA ALA A 243 -9.91 7.32 7.76
C ALA A 243 -9.99 6.54 9.08
N ASP A 244 -9.70 5.24 9.07
CA ASP A 244 -9.70 4.38 10.25
C ASP A 244 -8.30 3.91 10.69
N GLY A 245 -7.29 4.08 9.82
CA GLY A 245 -5.90 3.68 10.05
C GLY A 245 -5.70 2.17 10.06
N GLN A 246 -6.53 1.40 9.35
CA GLN A 246 -6.52 -0.06 9.37
C GLN A 246 -6.24 -0.69 8.00
N ASP A 247 -5.66 -1.90 8.04
CA ASP A 247 -5.48 -2.78 6.88
C ASP A 247 -6.69 -3.71 6.74
N HIS A 248 -7.25 -3.78 5.53
CA HIS A 248 -8.43 -4.56 5.16
C HIS A 248 -8.05 -5.61 4.10
N ALA A 249 -8.41 -6.87 4.34
CA ALA A 249 -8.18 -7.98 3.39
C ALA A 249 -9.38 -8.14 2.44
N ASP A 250 -9.74 -7.06 1.74
CA ASP A 250 -11.00 -6.96 1.00
C ASP A 250 -10.82 -6.49 -0.46
N LEU A 251 -9.60 -6.53 -1.01
CA LEU A 251 -9.31 -6.06 -2.38
C LEU A 251 -10.19 -6.72 -3.45
N TYR A 252 -10.72 -7.93 -3.21
CA TYR A 252 -11.66 -8.63 -4.10
C TYR A 252 -13.05 -7.98 -4.19
N LEU A 253 -13.41 -7.08 -3.26
CA LEU A 253 -14.67 -6.34 -3.23
C LEU A 253 -14.62 -5.01 -3.99
N TRP A 254 -13.48 -4.67 -4.60
CA TRP A 254 -13.27 -3.41 -5.30
C TRP A 254 -13.18 -3.61 -6.81
N SER A 255 -13.76 -2.69 -7.57
CA SER A 255 -13.67 -2.70 -9.03
C SER A 255 -12.26 -2.32 -9.50
N TYR A 256 -11.88 -2.71 -10.73
CA TYR A 256 -10.60 -2.28 -11.30
C TYR A 256 -10.44 -0.76 -11.35
N PRO A 257 -11.44 0.05 -11.76
CA PRO A 257 -11.38 1.52 -11.63
C PRO A 257 -11.00 2.02 -10.25
N GLU A 258 -11.55 1.43 -9.19
CA GLU A 258 -11.24 1.83 -7.82
C GLU A 258 -9.83 1.40 -7.41
N LEU A 259 -9.46 0.14 -7.66
CA LEU A 259 -8.11 -0.38 -7.38
C LEU A 259 -7.02 0.42 -8.12
N LEU A 260 -7.25 0.76 -9.39
CA LEU A 260 -6.34 1.56 -10.20
C LEU A 260 -6.25 3.02 -9.75
N GLY A 261 -7.26 3.49 -9.00
CA GLY A 261 -7.27 4.81 -8.38
C GLY A 261 -6.56 4.88 -7.04
N MET A 262 -6.20 3.73 -6.44
CA MET A 262 -5.45 3.65 -5.19
C MET A 262 -3.94 3.69 -5.45
N ASP A 263 -3.25 4.34 -4.52
CA ASP A 263 -1.79 4.39 -4.45
C ASP A 263 -1.23 3.05 -3.96
N LEU A 264 -0.04 2.66 -4.43
CA LEU A 264 0.60 1.39 -4.10
C LEU A 264 1.85 1.55 -3.24
N THR A 265 1.95 0.72 -2.20
CA THR A 265 3.17 0.58 -1.39
C THR A 265 3.69 -0.85 -1.52
N LEU A 266 4.90 -1.01 -2.06
CA LEU A 266 5.57 -2.29 -2.27
C LEU A 266 7.00 -2.25 -1.71
N PRO A 267 7.59 -3.39 -1.29
CA PRO A 267 8.99 -3.45 -0.89
C PRO A 267 9.89 -3.16 -2.09
N ALA A 268 10.89 -2.27 -1.91
CA ALA A 268 11.80 -1.88 -3.00
C ALA A 268 12.61 -3.07 -3.54
N ASP A 269 13.10 -3.93 -2.66
CA ASP A 269 14.00 -5.05 -3.01
C ASP A 269 13.28 -6.23 -3.70
N HIS A 270 11.93 -6.23 -3.65
CA HIS A 270 11.08 -7.25 -4.28
C HIS A 270 9.89 -6.62 -5.00
N PHE A 271 10.12 -5.45 -5.60
CA PHE A 271 9.03 -4.63 -6.13
C PHE A 271 8.25 -5.36 -7.22
N TRP A 272 8.94 -5.92 -8.20
CA TRP A 272 8.29 -6.58 -9.34
C TRP A 272 7.68 -7.92 -8.96
N GLU A 273 8.29 -8.66 -8.03
CA GLU A 273 7.71 -9.86 -7.44
C GLU A 273 6.40 -9.54 -6.71
N GLY A 274 6.37 -8.46 -5.93
CA GLY A 274 5.17 -7.97 -5.26
C GLY A 274 4.09 -7.50 -6.24
N VAL A 275 4.47 -6.83 -7.33
CA VAL A 275 3.54 -6.48 -8.41
C VAL A 275 2.96 -7.74 -9.05
N ALA A 276 3.79 -8.74 -9.35
CA ALA A 276 3.34 -9.99 -9.95
C ALA A 276 2.32 -10.70 -9.07
N TRP A 277 2.61 -10.80 -7.76
CA TRP A 277 1.69 -11.35 -6.78
C TRP A 277 0.39 -10.56 -6.70
N LEU A 278 0.46 -9.23 -6.61
CA LEU A 278 -0.72 -8.40 -6.58
C LEU A 278 -1.58 -8.58 -7.84
N LEU A 279 -0.96 -8.60 -9.02
CA LEU A 279 -1.66 -8.84 -10.29
C LEU A 279 -2.37 -10.20 -10.27
N TRP A 280 -1.69 -11.25 -9.79
CA TRP A 280 -2.30 -12.56 -9.60
C TRP A 280 -3.50 -12.52 -8.65
N GLU A 281 -3.37 -11.87 -7.50
CA GLU A 281 -4.45 -11.83 -6.51
C GLU A 281 -5.65 -11.03 -7.04
N ILE A 282 -5.42 -9.87 -7.68
CA ILE A 282 -6.52 -9.04 -8.20
C ILE A 282 -7.18 -9.62 -9.46
N THR A 283 -6.48 -10.41 -10.27
CA THR A 283 -7.05 -10.92 -11.55
C THR A 283 -7.47 -12.38 -11.50
N PHE A 284 -6.78 -13.22 -10.73
CA PHE A 284 -6.97 -14.68 -10.79
C PHE A 284 -7.52 -15.25 -9.49
N SER A 285 -7.01 -14.84 -8.33
CA SER A 285 -7.61 -15.22 -7.03
C SER A 285 -8.93 -14.47 -6.79
N GLY A 286 -9.09 -13.31 -7.42
CA GLY A 286 -10.26 -12.45 -7.39
C GLY A 286 -10.74 -12.12 -8.80
N ALA A 287 -11.11 -13.16 -9.57
CA ALA A 287 -12.09 -13.11 -10.67
C ALA A 287 -11.82 -12.13 -11.84
N GLU A 288 -11.95 -12.61 -13.08
CA GLU A 288 -11.95 -11.74 -14.29
C GLU A 288 -12.96 -10.58 -14.13
N ALA A 289 -12.81 -9.44 -14.81
CA ALA A 289 -13.63 -8.24 -14.57
C ALA A 289 -15.14 -8.52 -14.40
N LEU A 290 -15.69 -9.43 -15.21
CA LEU A 290 -17.09 -9.85 -15.14
C LEU A 290 -17.40 -10.65 -13.87
N GLU A 291 -16.57 -11.63 -13.52
CA GLU A 291 -16.72 -12.43 -12.31
C GLU A 291 -16.52 -11.58 -11.05
N ARG A 292 -15.63 -10.58 -11.11
CA ARG A 292 -15.39 -9.62 -10.03
C ARG A 292 -16.60 -8.73 -9.83
N GLN A 293 -17.14 -8.17 -10.91
CA GLN A 293 -18.39 -7.41 -10.87
C GLN A 293 -19.54 -8.24 -10.29
N GLN A 294 -19.67 -9.51 -10.70
CA GLN A 294 -20.67 -10.42 -10.12
C GLN A 294 -20.43 -10.71 -8.63
N THR A 295 -19.18 -10.80 -8.20
CA THR A 295 -18.83 -11.01 -6.78
C THR A 295 -19.20 -9.79 -5.94
N ILE A 296 -18.92 -8.59 -6.44
CA ILE A 296 -19.32 -7.32 -5.83
C ILE A 296 -20.85 -7.24 -5.73
N GLU A 297 -21.56 -7.53 -6.82
CA GLU A 297 -23.03 -7.54 -6.85
C GLU A 297 -23.62 -8.54 -5.85
N ARG A 298 -23.12 -9.78 -5.81
CA ARG A 298 -23.56 -10.79 -4.84
C ARG A 298 -23.32 -10.34 -3.41
N PHE A 299 -22.16 -9.74 -3.13
CA PHE A 299 -21.85 -9.25 -1.80
C PHE A 299 -22.78 -8.10 -1.39
N GLN A 300 -23.08 -7.18 -2.32
CA GLN A 300 -24.06 -6.11 -2.08
C GLN A 300 -25.47 -6.67 -1.83
N ASP A 301 -25.90 -7.65 -2.61
CA ASP A 301 -27.17 -8.35 -2.41
C ASP A 301 -27.23 -9.03 -1.03
N ASP A 302 -26.15 -9.71 -0.63
CA ASP A 302 -26.03 -10.36 0.67
C ASP A 302 -26.12 -9.33 1.83
N LEU A 303 -25.48 -8.17 1.69
CA LEU A 303 -25.57 -7.07 2.66
C LEU A 303 -27.02 -6.56 2.79
N VAL A 304 -27.68 -6.28 1.66
CA VAL A 304 -29.08 -5.83 1.66
C VAL A 304 -30.01 -6.88 2.29
N GLN A 305 -29.80 -8.16 1.98
CA GLN A 305 -30.55 -9.25 2.59
C GLN A 305 -30.29 -9.37 4.09
N GLY A 306 -29.04 -9.19 4.52
CA GLY A 306 -28.67 -9.18 5.94
C GLY A 306 -29.34 -8.05 6.71
N ASP A 307 -29.30 -6.83 6.17
CA ASP A 307 -29.98 -5.67 6.75
C ASP A 307 -31.49 -5.90 6.84
N GLN A 308 -32.11 -6.44 5.78
CA GLN A 308 -33.52 -6.76 5.79
C GLN A 308 -33.85 -7.86 6.81
N ALA A 309 -33.02 -8.91 6.91
CA ALA A 309 -33.19 -9.98 7.89
C ALA A 309 -33.06 -9.45 9.33
N GLU A 310 -32.15 -8.51 9.58
CA GLU A 310 -32.03 -7.86 10.89
C GLU A 310 -33.27 -7.00 11.19
N GLN A 311 -33.75 -6.21 10.22
CA GLN A 311 -34.97 -5.41 10.37
C GLN A 311 -36.19 -6.30 10.63
N ASP A 312 -36.35 -7.39 9.90
CA ASP A 312 -37.43 -8.36 10.06
C ASP A 312 -37.36 -9.04 11.43
N PHE A 313 -36.16 -9.44 11.87
CA PHE A 313 -35.96 -10.00 13.20
C PHE A 313 -36.32 -8.99 14.30
N ARG A 314 -35.87 -7.74 14.18
CA ARG A 314 -36.23 -6.66 15.12
C ARG A 314 -37.75 -6.44 15.14
N ALA A 315 -38.41 -6.42 13.98
CA ALA A 315 -39.86 -6.28 13.90
C ALA A 315 -40.60 -7.44 14.58
N GLN A 316 -40.19 -8.69 14.30
CA GLN A 316 -40.79 -9.90 14.89
C GLN A 316 -40.59 -9.98 16.41
N THR A 317 -39.44 -9.51 16.91
CA THR A 317 -39.09 -9.59 18.34
C THR A 317 -39.53 -8.37 19.16
N THR A 318 -39.91 -7.25 18.53
CA THR A 318 -40.33 -6.02 19.22
C THR A 318 -41.48 -6.27 20.20
N LYS A 319 -42.52 -7.01 19.77
CA LYS A 319 -43.64 -7.35 20.65
C LYS A 319 -43.20 -8.17 21.87
N MET A 320 -42.22 -9.07 21.70
CA MET A 320 -41.71 -9.91 22.78
C MET A 320 -40.79 -9.15 23.73
N LYS A 321 -40.00 -8.18 23.24
CA LYS A 321 -39.26 -7.24 24.10
C LYS A 321 -40.23 -6.45 25.00
N ARG A 322 -41.23 -5.80 24.39
CA ARG A 322 -42.26 -5.05 25.12
C ARG A 322 -43.03 -5.92 26.12
N PHE A 323 -43.30 -7.18 25.75
CA PHE A 323 -43.93 -8.14 26.65
C PHE A 323 -43.06 -8.42 27.88
N TRP A 324 -41.75 -8.62 27.70
CA TRP A 324 -40.84 -8.85 28.83
C TRP A 324 -40.72 -7.61 29.74
N ASP A 325 -40.66 -6.41 29.18
CA ASP A 325 -40.64 -5.16 29.96
C ASP A 325 -41.92 -5.02 30.82
N ALA A 326 -43.08 -5.29 30.21
CA ALA A 326 -44.36 -5.31 30.91
C ALA A 326 -44.43 -6.43 31.96
N TYR A 327 -43.91 -7.62 31.65
CA TYR A 327 -43.92 -8.76 32.56
C TYR A 327 -43.06 -8.48 33.80
N VAL A 328 -41.86 -7.93 33.61
CA VAL A 328 -40.94 -7.53 34.69
C VAL A 328 -41.57 -6.50 35.60
N SER A 329 -42.17 -5.44 35.05
CA SER A 329 -42.81 -4.38 35.85
C SER A 329 -44.00 -4.87 36.67
N GLN A 330 -44.73 -5.87 36.18
CA GLN A 330 -45.91 -6.43 36.87
C GLN A 330 -45.56 -7.53 37.90
N HIS A 331 -44.37 -8.13 37.81
CA HIS A 331 -43.98 -9.29 38.64
C HIS A 331 -42.71 -9.03 39.47
N VAL A 332 -42.42 -7.78 39.82
CA VAL A 332 -41.19 -7.37 40.54
C VAL A 332 -40.92 -8.12 41.85
N THR A 333 -41.95 -8.69 42.49
CA THR A 333 -41.83 -9.48 43.72
C THR A 333 -41.68 -10.99 43.48
N ALA A 334 -41.63 -11.46 42.23
CA ALA A 334 -41.48 -12.87 41.91
C ALA A 334 -40.04 -13.33 42.16
N PRO A 335 -39.82 -14.39 42.97
CA PRO A 335 -38.49 -14.79 43.42
C PRO A 335 -37.61 -15.38 42.29
N ASP A 336 -38.20 -15.83 41.18
CA ASP A 336 -37.53 -16.43 40.02
C ASP A 336 -37.54 -15.53 38.76
N LEU A 337 -37.91 -14.26 38.90
CA LEU A 337 -38.08 -13.34 37.78
C LEU A 337 -36.81 -13.21 36.94
N ALA A 338 -35.66 -12.96 37.58
CA ALA A 338 -34.40 -12.75 36.89
C ALA A 338 -33.96 -14.00 36.10
N ALA A 339 -34.11 -15.19 36.69
CA ALA A 339 -33.79 -16.45 36.04
C ALA A 339 -34.73 -16.73 34.85
N THR A 340 -36.02 -16.44 35.02
CA THR A 340 -37.03 -16.61 33.96
C THR A 340 -36.77 -15.69 32.78
N VAL A 341 -36.48 -14.40 33.04
CA VAL A 341 -36.13 -13.45 31.98
C VAL A 341 -34.86 -13.89 31.28
N ALA A 342 -33.79 -14.21 32.02
CA ALA A 342 -32.53 -14.63 31.44
C ALA A 342 -32.66 -15.87 30.53
N HIS A 343 -33.53 -16.83 30.89
CA HIS A 343 -33.79 -18.03 30.09
C HIS A 343 -34.43 -17.70 28.73
N PHE A 344 -35.40 -16.79 28.69
CA PHE A 344 -36.16 -16.48 27.46
C PHE A 344 -35.70 -15.22 26.72
N TRP A 345 -34.85 -14.39 27.33
CA TRP A 345 -34.29 -13.18 26.72
C TRP A 345 -33.57 -13.45 25.38
N PRO A 346 -32.87 -14.59 25.17
CA PRO A 346 -32.30 -14.94 23.88
C PRO A 346 -33.29 -14.95 22.71
N LEU A 347 -34.60 -15.11 22.94
CA LEU A 347 -35.62 -14.97 21.89
C LEU A 347 -35.77 -13.54 21.36
N THR A 348 -35.25 -12.55 22.09
CA THR A 348 -35.30 -11.13 21.72
C THR A 348 -34.01 -10.59 21.12
N THR A 349 -32.88 -11.26 21.42
CA THR A 349 -31.54 -10.92 20.89
C THR A 349 -31.10 -11.86 19.79
N GLY A 350 -31.74 -13.03 19.67
CA GLY A 350 -31.45 -14.04 18.66
C GLY A 350 -30.16 -14.79 18.93
N THR A 351 -29.98 -15.88 18.22
CA THR A 351 -28.69 -16.56 18.05
C THR A 351 -28.10 -16.18 16.70
N PRO A 352 -26.80 -15.85 16.61
CA PRO A 352 -26.16 -15.60 15.33
C PRO A 352 -26.19 -16.87 14.47
N VAL A 353 -26.59 -16.72 13.22
CA VAL A 353 -26.51 -17.76 12.21
C VAL A 353 -25.30 -17.44 11.33
N SER A 354 -24.35 -18.37 11.28
CA SER A 354 -23.14 -18.21 10.46
C SER A 354 -23.49 -18.25 8.98
N GLY A 355 -23.04 -17.22 8.24
CA GLY A 355 -23.20 -17.01 6.81
C GLY A 355 -22.32 -15.83 6.36
N PRO A 356 -22.32 -15.46 5.07
CA PRO A 356 -21.56 -14.30 4.56
C PRO A 356 -21.98 -12.99 5.24
N VAL A 357 -23.22 -12.91 5.73
CA VAL A 357 -23.71 -11.87 6.63
C VAL A 357 -24.33 -12.52 7.87
N VAL A 358 -23.97 -12.02 9.06
CA VAL A 358 -24.47 -12.54 10.33
C VAL A 358 -25.94 -12.14 10.50
N SER A 359 -26.85 -13.11 10.42
CA SER A 359 -28.27 -12.90 10.68
C SER A 359 -28.68 -13.46 12.05
N GLN A 360 -29.74 -12.90 12.65
CA GLN A 360 -30.27 -13.34 13.93
C GLN A 360 -31.53 -14.19 13.73
N ARG A 361 -31.63 -15.30 14.46
CA ARG A 361 -32.85 -16.14 14.48
C ARG A 361 -33.25 -16.49 15.91
N GLN A 362 -34.56 -16.65 16.14
CA GLN A 362 -35.08 -17.20 17.39
C GLN A 362 -34.87 -18.72 17.44
N ASP A 363 -34.40 -19.23 18.57
CA ASP A 363 -34.33 -20.67 18.81
C ASP A 363 -35.76 -21.27 18.80
N PRO A 364 -36.07 -22.20 17.88
CA PRO A 364 -37.40 -22.80 17.78
C PRO A 364 -37.83 -23.57 19.03
N GLN A 365 -36.91 -24.21 19.75
CA GLN A 365 -37.23 -24.98 20.96
C GLN A 365 -37.55 -24.03 22.11
N LEU A 366 -36.72 -23.01 22.30
CA LEU A 366 -36.95 -21.99 23.33
C LEU A 366 -38.24 -21.19 23.05
N LEU A 367 -38.56 -20.94 21.77
CA LEU A 367 -39.81 -20.29 21.37
C LEU A 367 -41.02 -21.17 21.67
N ALA A 368 -40.93 -22.48 21.41
CA ALA A 368 -42.00 -23.42 21.74
C ALA A 368 -42.24 -23.48 23.27
N GLU A 369 -41.16 -23.50 24.05
CA GLU A 369 -41.23 -23.46 25.51
C GLU A 369 -41.86 -22.15 26.01
N PHE A 370 -41.45 -21.01 25.44
CA PHE A 370 -42.04 -19.70 25.73
C PHE A 370 -43.54 -19.69 25.44
N MET A 371 -43.95 -20.20 24.28
CA MET A 371 -45.36 -20.22 23.89
C MET A 371 -46.19 -21.19 24.75
N ALA A 372 -45.59 -22.26 25.25
CA ALA A 372 -46.26 -23.15 26.21
C ALA A 372 -46.49 -22.47 27.56
N ARG A 373 -45.51 -21.70 28.07
CA ARG A 373 -45.56 -21.09 29.41
C ARG A 373 -46.26 -19.73 29.42
N PHE A 374 -46.00 -18.88 28.44
CA PHE A 374 -46.45 -17.49 28.39
C PHE A 374 -47.38 -17.19 27.21
N GLY A 375 -47.59 -18.12 26.27
CA GLY A 375 -48.31 -17.86 25.02
C GLY A 375 -49.74 -17.33 25.21
N ALA A 376 -50.44 -17.69 26.30
CA ALA A 376 -51.75 -17.14 26.60
C ALA A 376 -51.71 -15.64 26.99
N ALA A 377 -50.73 -15.24 27.81
CA ALA A 377 -50.53 -13.85 28.20
C ALA A 377 -49.94 -13.04 27.04
N TYR A 378 -48.96 -13.60 26.33
CA TYR A 378 -48.31 -12.99 25.17
C TYR A 378 -49.29 -12.71 24.02
N ARG A 379 -50.24 -13.62 23.75
CA ARG A 379 -51.29 -13.39 22.72
C ARG A 379 -52.26 -12.28 23.09
N LYS A 380 -52.55 -12.08 24.37
CA LYS A 380 -53.42 -11.01 24.87
C LYS A 380 -52.69 -9.67 25.08
N PHE A 381 -51.37 -9.68 24.97
CA PHE A 381 -50.55 -8.47 25.08
C PHE A 381 -50.65 -7.70 23.77
N ASP A 382 -51.32 -6.55 23.78
CA ASP A 382 -51.55 -5.76 22.57
C ASP A 382 -50.39 -4.83 22.20
N GLY A 383 -49.35 -4.71 23.05
CA GLY A 383 -48.08 -4.07 22.68
C GLY A 383 -48.11 -2.58 22.31
N ASP A 384 -49.28 -1.97 22.16
CA ASP A 384 -49.51 -0.59 21.71
C ASP A 384 -49.81 0.40 22.87
N GLY A 385 -49.49 0.03 24.11
CA GLY A 385 -49.71 0.86 25.28
C GLY A 385 -48.46 1.58 25.77
N GLN A 386 -48.44 2.90 25.62
CA GLN A 386 -47.57 3.92 26.24
C GLN A 386 -46.27 4.30 25.52
N ASP A 387 -46.40 5.14 24.49
CA ASP A 387 -45.65 6.41 24.36
C ASP A 387 -46.27 7.24 23.22
N ALA A 388 -47.31 8.01 23.54
CA ALA A 388 -47.72 9.16 22.74
C ALA A 388 -47.51 10.40 23.62
N PRO A 389 -46.63 11.35 23.25
CA PRO A 389 -46.38 12.52 24.07
C PRO A 389 -47.66 13.37 24.13
N GLU A 390 -48.08 13.72 25.34
CA GLU A 390 -49.12 14.72 25.59
C GLU A 390 -48.78 16.02 24.85
N ARG A 391 -49.44 16.28 23.72
CA ARG A 391 -49.62 17.66 23.24
C ARG A 391 -50.70 18.30 24.09
N LYS A 392 -50.29 19.04 25.11
CA LYS A 392 -51.16 20.01 25.79
C LYS A 392 -51.45 21.17 24.84
N ALA A 393 -52.73 21.48 24.71
CA ALA A 393 -53.25 22.70 24.10
C ALA A 393 -53.03 23.91 25.02
#